data_AF-A0ABD0MZY0-F1
#
_entry.id   AF-A0ABD0MZY0-F1
#
_cell.length_a   1.000
_cell.length_b   1.000
_cell.length_c   1.000
_cell.angle_alpha   90.00
_cell.angle_beta   90.00
_cell.angle_gamma   90.00
#
_symmetry.space_group_name_H-M   'P 1'
#
loop_
_entity.id
_entity.type
_entity.pdbx_description
1 polymer ?
#
loop_
_entity_poly.entity_id
_entity_poly.type
_entity_poly.pdbx_seq_one_letter_code
_entity_poly.pdbx_strand_id
1 'polypeptide(L)'
;MEARLSDQPKPSACRNLFGPVDHEELKKDFQRQLKAMEDASADAWNFDFSTHTPRTDGRYQWEALDIRSVPGFYSRSERGNGSNLHICSSGNNNDNNVDVNGNHDCRVTEQSAETPEKDREQRKRSSFF
;
A
#
# COMPACT_ATOMS: atom_id res chain seq x y z
N MET A 1 -42.28 -9.96 19.73
CA MET A 1 -40.85 -9.61 19.56
C MET A 1 -40.38 -10.37 18.35
N GLU A 2 -40.82 -9.90 17.18
CA GLU A 2 -40.66 -10.56 15.90
C GLU A 2 -39.19 -10.48 15.48
N ALA A 3 -38.52 -11.63 15.50
CA ALA A 3 -37.22 -11.81 14.88
C ALA A 3 -37.33 -11.43 13.40
N ARG A 4 -36.50 -10.50 12.93
CA ARG A 4 -36.43 -10.15 11.52
C ARG A 4 -36.00 -11.39 10.73
N LEU A 5 -36.94 -11.95 9.97
CA LEU A 5 -36.66 -12.95 8.94
C LEU A 5 -35.61 -12.34 8.00
N SER A 6 -34.41 -12.90 8.03
CA SER A 6 -33.35 -12.61 7.05
C SER A 6 -33.70 -13.31 5.74
N ASP A 7 -34.85 -12.93 5.16
CA ASP A 7 -35.45 -13.60 4.00
C ASP A 7 -35.04 -12.91 2.68
N GLN A 8 -33.81 -12.41 2.61
CA GLN A 8 -33.20 -12.05 1.34
C GLN A 8 -32.46 -13.28 0.81
N PRO A 9 -32.82 -13.80 -0.39
CA PRO A 9 -32.12 -14.91 -1.00
C PRO A 9 -30.64 -14.56 -1.14
N LYS A 10 -29.75 -15.49 -0.75
CA LYS A 10 -28.31 -15.31 -1.00
C LYS A 10 -28.11 -15.04 -2.50
N PRO A 11 -27.39 -13.97 -2.87
CA PRO A 11 -27.13 -13.69 -4.28
C PRO A 11 -26.37 -14.87 -4.90
N SER A 12 -26.58 -15.10 -6.20
CA SER A 12 -26.04 -16.26 -6.90
C SER A 12 -24.51 -16.38 -6.82
N ALA A 13 -23.80 -15.29 -6.52
CA ALA A 13 -22.34 -15.25 -6.35
C ALA A 13 -21.86 -15.84 -5.01
N CYS A 14 -22.69 -15.87 -3.95
CA CYS A 14 -22.30 -16.39 -2.63
C CYS A 14 -22.37 -17.92 -2.58
N ARG A 15 -21.49 -18.58 -3.33
CA ARG A 15 -21.41 -20.05 -3.40
C ARG A 15 -20.01 -20.53 -3.04
N ASN A 16 -19.93 -21.71 -2.43
CA ASN A 16 -18.67 -22.41 -2.25
C ASN A 16 -18.31 -23.11 -3.57
N LEU A 17 -17.11 -22.85 -4.10
CA LEU A 17 -16.67 -23.35 -5.40
C LEU A 17 -16.05 -24.75 -5.32
N PHE A 18 -15.38 -25.09 -4.22
CA PHE A 18 -14.54 -26.29 -4.11
C PHE A 18 -14.85 -27.17 -2.89
N GLY A 19 -15.87 -26.81 -2.11
CA GLY A 19 -16.29 -27.58 -0.95
C GLY A 19 -15.75 -27.06 0.39
N PRO A 20 -16.12 -27.72 1.49
CA PRO A 20 -15.70 -27.31 2.84
C PRO A 20 -14.18 -27.39 2.99
N VAL A 21 -13.63 -26.51 3.85
CA VAL A 21 -12.19 -26.39 4.10
C VAL A 21 -11.91 -26.75 5.55
N ASP A 22 -10.82 -27.47 5.81
CA ASP A 22 -10.28 -27.64 7.16
C ASP A 22 -9.54 -26.36 7.58
N HIS A 23 -10.14 -25.58 8.46
CA HIS A 23 -9.58 -24.31 8.91
C HIS A 23 -8.33 -24.45 9.78
N GLU A 24 -8.18 -25.57 10.49
CA GLU A 24 -7.02 -25.80 11.36
C GLU A 24 -5.80 -26.22 10.54
N GLU A 25 -5.99 -27.07 9.53
CA GLU A 25 -4.94 -27.41 8.56
C GLU A 25 -4.51 -26.19 7.75
N LEU A 26 -5.47 -25.46 7.18
CA LEU A 26 -5.19 -24.26 6.38
C LEU A 26 -4.39 -23.22 7.17
N LYS A 27 -4.77 -22.97 8.43
CA LYS A 27 -4.06 -22.02 9.29
C LYS A 27 -2.61 -22.44 9.54
N LYS A 28 -2.37 -23.72 9.81
CA LYS A 28 -1.02 -24.26 10.01
C LYS A 28 -0.17 -24.13 8.75
N ASP A 29 -0.74 -24.41 7.59
CA ASP A 29 -0.03 -24.30 6.32
C ASP A 29 0.33 -22.85 6.00
N PHE A 30 -0.59 -21.91 6.21
CA PHE A 30 -0.28 -20.48 6.06
C PHE A 30 0.80 -20.01 7.04
N GLN A 31 0.74 -20.43 8.30
CA GLN A 31 1.79 -20.11 9.27
C GLN A 31 3.15 -20.68 8.86
N ARG A 32 3.18 -21.91 8.34
CA ARG A 32 4.41 -22.53 7.83
C ARG A 32 4.97 -21.74 6.66
N GLN A 33 4.13 -21.34 5.71
CA GLN A 33 4.55 -20.57 4.54
C GLN A 33 5.10 -19.20 4.92
N LEU A 34 4.38 -18.46 5.78
CA LEU A 34 4.82 -17.15 6.27
C LEU A 34 6.15 -17.26 7.00
N LYS A 35 6.28 -18.24 7.90
CA LYS A 35 7.53 -18.49 8.62
C LYS A 35 8.68 -18.81 7.66
N ALA A 36 8.45 -19.65 6.65
CA ALA A 36 9.49 -19.98 5.67
C ALA A 36 9.96 -18.75 4.86
N MET A 37 9.05 -17.83 4.54
CA MET A 37 9.38 -16.57 3.87
C MET A 37 10.18 -15.64 4.78
N GLU A 38 9.80 -15.54 6.05
CA GLU A 38 10.52 -14.76 7.07
C GLU A 38 11.93 -15.31 7.27
N ASP A 39 12.06 -16.62 7.47
CA ASP A 39 13.34 -17.30 7.69
C ASP A 39 14.27 -17.11 6.46
N ALA A 40 13.76 -17.32 5.25
CA ALA A 40 14.52 -17.12 4.02
C ALA A 40 14.98 -15.67 3.83
N SER A 41 14.12 -14.70 4.20
CA SER A 41 14.46 -13.28 4.16
C SER A 41 15.50 -12.94 5.22
N ALA A 42 15.35 -13.46 6.44
CA ALA A 42 16.27 -13.22 7.53
C ALA A 42 17.67 -13.75 7.24
N ASP A 43 17.76 -14.90 6.57
CA ASP A 43 19.03 -15.47 6.12
C ASP A 43 19.64 -14.69 4.95
N ALA A 44 18.82 -14.25 3.98
CA ALA A 44 19.29 -13.48 2.83
C ALA A 44 19.86 -12.10 3.22
N TRP A 45 19.23 -11.45 4.21
CA TRP A 45 19.53 -10.08 4.63
C TRP A 45 20.32 -10.00 5.94
N ASN A 46 20.54 -11.11 6.64
CA ASN A 46 21.12 -11.15 7.99
C ASN A 46 20.43 -10.17 8.94
N PHE A 47 19.11 -10.09 8.86
CA PHE A 47 18.28 -9.22 9.67
C PHE A 47 17.08 -10.00 10.17
N ASP A 48 16.85 -10.00 11.48
CA ASP A 48 15.67 -10.61 12.05
C ASP A 48 14.52 -9.61 11.99
N PHE A 49 13.60 -9.85 11.06
CA PHE A 49 12.41 -9.03 10.85
C PHE A 49 11.40 -9.15 12.01
N SER A 50 11.39 -10.26 12.76
CA SER A 50 10.47 -10.45 13.89
C SER A 50 10.87 -9.63 15.11
N THR A 51 12.17 -9.58 15.41
CA THR A 51 12.70 -8.78 16.54
C THR A 51 13.14 -7.38 16.14
N HIS A 52 13.15 -7.09 14.83
CA HIS A 52 13.67 -5.85 14.25
C HIS A 52 15.13 -5.59 14.70
N THR A 53 15.94 -6.66 14.71
CA THR A 53 17.35 -6.58 15.09
C THR A 53 18.24 -7.17 14.01
N PRO A 54 19.42 -6.56 13.77
CA PRO A 54 20.37 -7.14 12.83
C PRO A 54 21.03 -8.38 13.42
N ARG A 55 21.22 -9.40 12.59
CA ARG A 55 21.99 -10.60 12.97
C ARG A 55 23.47 -10.27 12.87
N THR A 56 24.23 -10.66 13.89
CA THR A 56 25.65 -10.30 14.05
C THR A 56 26.58 -11.08 13.13
N ASP A 57 26.09 -12.17 12.54
CA ASP A 57 26.82 -13.17 11.77
C ASP A 57 26.60 -13.05 10.25
N GLY A 58 26.60 -11.83 9.73
CA GLY A 58 26.17 -11.53 8.36
C GLY A 58 27.21 -10.91 7.43
N ARG A 59 26.85 -10.89 6.14
CA ARG A 59 27.52 -10.15 5.06
C ARG A 59 27.10 -8.67 5.00
N TYR A 60 26.03 -8.31 5.70
CA TYR A 60 25.55 -6.93 5.82
C TYR A 60 25.85 -6.38 7.21
N GLN A 61 26.37 -5.16 7.26
CA GLN A 61 26.48 -4.38 8.49
C GLN A 61 25.30 -3.41 8.53
N TRP A 62 24.37 -3.67 9.44
CA TRP A 62 23.18 -2.85 9.63
C TRP A 62 23.46 -1.73 10.62
N GLU A 63 23.06 -0.51 10.28
CA GLU A 63 23.16 0.67 11.13
C GLU A 63 21.77 1.28 11.33
N ALA A 64 21.46 1.67 12.57
CA ALA A 64 20.23 2.39 12.87
C ALA A 64 20.45 3.89 12.63
N LEU A 65 19.70 4.46 11.68
CA LEU A 65 19.77 5.87 11.33
C LEU A 65 18.52 6.63 11.79
N ASP A 66 18.66 7.94 12.02
CA ASP A 66 17.51 8.82 12.25
C ASP A 66 16.70 8.96 10.96
N ILE A 67 15.38 8.86 11.07
CA ILE A 67 14.39 8.97 10.00
C ILE A 67 14.53 10.31 9.22
N ARG A 68 15.06 11.35 9.87
CA ARG A 68 15.31 12.68 9.27
C ARG A 68 16.62 12.74 8.47
N SER A 69 17.54 11.81 8.69
CA SER A 69 18.84 11.76 8.03
C SER A 69 18.80 11.04 6.68
N VAL A 70 17.74 10.25 6.44
CA VAL A 70 17.53 9.52 5.19
C VAL A 70 16.57 10.30 4.27
N PRO A 71 16.69 10.15 2.93
CA PRO A 71 15.72 10.70 2.00
C PRO A 71 14.29 10.33 2.38
N GLY A 72 13.36 11.28 2.24
CA GLY A 72 11.97 11.14 2.65
C GLY A 72 11.28 9.87 2.12
N PHE A 73 11.75 9.32 1.00
CA PHE A 73 11.28 8.04 0.47
C PHE A 73 11.37 6.87 1.47
N TYR A 74 12.47 6.73 2.21
CA TYR A 74 12.70 5.60 3.12
C TYR A 74 12.04 5.79 4.49
N SER A 75 11.70 7.03 4.84
CA SER A 75 11.10 7.40 6.12
C SER A 75 9.60 7.70 6.02
N ARG A 76 9.05 7.77 4.81
CA ARG A 76 7.66 8.12 4.59
C ARG A 76 6.76 6.97 5.00
N SER A 77 6.02 7.18 6.09
CA SER A 77 4.89 6.34 6.44
C SER A 77 3.79 6.44 5.36
N GLU A 78 3.02 5.36 5.20
CA GLU A 78 1.85 5.31 4.35
C GLU A 78 0.79 6.29 4.87
N ARG A 79 0.91 7.53 4.42
CA ARG A 79 -0.02 8.67 4.53
C ARG A 79 -1.18 8.51 5.53
N GLY A 80 -0.92 8.91 6.78
CA GLY A 80 -1.95 9.44 7.66
C GLY A 80 -2.33 10.86 7.24
N ASN A 81 -3.58 11.05 6.81
CA ASN A 81 -4.35 12.30 6.68
C ASN A 81 -3.67 13.55 6.07
N GLY A 82 -4.05 13.85 4.82
CA GLY A 82 -4.11 15.23 4.33
C GLY A 82 -3.01 15.65 3.33
N SER A 83 -3.07 15.16 2.09
CA SER A 83 -2.80 15.98 0.89
C SER A 83 -2.88 15.12 -0.37
N ASN A 84 -3.54 15.72 -1.36
CA ASN A 84 -4.01 15.18 -2.62
C ASN A 84 -2.84 14.80 -3.55
N LEU A 85 -2.38 13.53 -3.53
CA LEU A 85 -1.57 12.99 -4.63
C LEU A 85 -1.77 11.48 -4.78
N HIS A 86 -2.55 11.14 -5.81
CA HIS A 86 -2.95 9.83 -6.31
C HIS A 86 -1.79 8.81 -6.30
N ILE A 87 -1.74 7.96 -5.26
CA ILE A 87 -1.21 6.60 -5.38
C ILE A 87 -2.48 5.75 -5.26
N CYS A 88 -2.65 4.79 -6.16
CA CYS A 88 -3.74 3.83 -6.17
C CYS A 88 -4.04 3.34 -4.74
N SER A 89 -5.13 3.86 -4.16
CA SER A 89 -5.58 3.53 -2.82
C SER A 89 -6.22 2.15 -2.84
N SER A 90 -5.44 1.08 -2.89
CA SER A 90 -5.90 -0.23 -2.40
C SER A 90 -5.99 -0.16 -0.88
N GLY A 91 -7.03 0.49 -0.35
CA GLY A 91 -7.11 0.75 1.09
C GLY A 91 -8.42 1.27 1.64
N ASN A 92 -9.52 1.25 0.88
CA ASN A 92 -10.85 1.50 1.44
C ASN A 92 -11.85 0.46 0.93
N ASN A 93 -12.35 -0.40 1.82
CA ASN A 93 -13.23 -1.54 1.51
C ASN A 93 -14.63 -1.16 0.99
N ASN A 94 -14.83 0.08 0.54
CA ASN A 94 -16.11 0.55 0.01
C ASN A 94 -16.08 0.91 -1.48
N ASP A 95 -14.92 0.98 -2.13
CA ASP A 95 -14.85 1.28 -3.56
C ASP A 95 -14.65 -0.01 -4.39
N ASN A 96 -15.64 -0.91 -4.31
CA ASN A 96 -15.72 -2.12 -5.13
C ASN A 96 -16.25 -1.81 -6.55
N ASN A 97 -15.70 -0.82 -7.26
CA ASN A 97 -15.97 -0.69 -8.69
C ASN A 97 -14.87 -1.37 -9.50
N VAL A 98 -14.84 -2.69 -9.39
CA VAL A 98 -14.15 -3.55 -10.35
C VAL A 98 -15.19 -3.93 -11.42
N ASP A 99 -14.87 -3.72 -12.68
CA ASP A 99 -15.71 -4.26 -13.75
C ASP A 99 -15.65 -5.80 -13.74
N VAL A 100 -16.54 -6.46 -14.49
CA VAL A 100 -16.58 -7.94 -14.59
C VAL A 100 -15.30 -8.56 -15.16
N ASN A 101 -14.34 -7.74 -15.64
CA ASN A 101 -13.03 -8.14 -16.13
C ASN A 101 -11.89 -7.82 -15.12
N GLY A 102 -12.22 -7.26 -13.95
CA GLY A 102 -11.26 -6.99 -12.88
C GLY A 102 -10.29 -5.84 -13.17
N ASN A 103 -10.62 -4.94 -14.10
CA ASN A 103 -9.75 -3.80 -14.39
C ASN A 103 -9.94 -2.66 -13.36
N HIS A 104 -8.84 -2.03 -12.96
CA HIS A 104 -8.83 -0.85 -12.08
C HIS A 104 -8.34 0.35 -12.90
N ASP A 105 -9.15 1.39 -13.05
CA ASP A 105 -8.75 2.61 -13.78
C ASP A 105 -7.74 3.41 -12.93
N CYS A 106 -6.45 3.11 -13.08
CA CYS A 106 -5.35 3.89 -12.52
C CYS A 106 -4.78 4.81 -13.61
N ARG A 107 -5.33 6.03 -13.74
CA ARG A 107 -4.72 7.08 -14.56
C ARG A 107 -3.57 7.74 -13.78
N VAL A 108 -2.34 7.38 -14.11
CA VAL A 108 -1.15 8.12 -13.67
C VAL A 108 -1.10 9.43 -14.46
N THR A 109 -1.40 10.56 -13.81
CA THR A 109 -1.04 11.88 -14.34
C THR A 109 0.27 12.33 -13.68
N GLU A 110 1.33 12.37 -14.48
CA GLU A 110 2.62 12.97 -14.11
C GLU A 110 2.41 14.47 -13.85
N GLN A 111 2.57 14.92 -12.59
CA GLN A 111 2.64 16.35 -12.29
C GLN A 111 4.10 16.80 -12.42
N SER A 112 4.40 17.49 -13.52
CA SER A 112 5.63 18.25 -13.72
C SER A 112 5.84 19.25 -12.58
N ALA A 113 7.01 19.20 -11.97
CA ALA A 113 7.50 20.25 -11.09
C ALA A 113 7.96 21.45 -11.92
N GLU A 114 7.32 22.61 -11.76
CA GLU A 114 7.93 23.89 -12.14
C GLU A 114 7.76 24.95 -11.04
N THR A 115 8.82 25.71 -10.91
CA THR A 115 9.31 26.59 -9.83
C THR A 115 8.56 27.92 -9.66
N PRO A 116 8.60 28.56 -8.46
CA PRO A 116 8.06 29.91 -8.28
C PRO A 116 9.11 30.96 -8.66
N GLU A 117 8.99 31.56 -9.85
CA GLU A 117 9.77 32.74 -10.26
C GLU A 117 9.14 34.03 -9.72
N LYS A 118 10.01 34.91 -9.21
CA LYS A 118 9.71 36.16 -8.52
C LYS A 118 9.35 37.30 -9.49
N ASP A 119 8.55 38.22 -8.96
CA ASP A 119 8.47 39.68 -9.23
C ASP A 119 8.93 40.21 -10.60
N ARG A 120 7.99 40.76 -11.38
CA ARG A 120 8.31 41.79 -12.37
C ARG A 120 7.15 42.74 -12.67
N GLU A 121 7.19 43.83 -11.90
CA GLU A 121 6.94 45.24 -12.24
C GLU A 121 6.15 45.60 -13.51
N GLN A 122 5.09 46.39 -13.27
CA GLN A 122 4.24 47.06 -14.25
C GLN A 122 5.01 48.04 -15.14
N ARG A 123 5.09 47.78 -16.46
CA ARG A 123 5.36 48.83 -17.45
C ARG A 123 4.40 48.77 -18.62
N LYS A 124 3.51 49.77 -18.57
CA LYS A 124 2.69 50.42 -19.60
C LYS A 124 2.86 49.93 -21.05
N ARG A 125 1.72 49.60 -21.65
CA ARG A 125 1.45 49.57 -23.10
C ARG A 125 2.03 50.82 -23.78
N SER A 126 2.82 50.63 -24.82
CA SER A 126 2.97 51.59 -25.92
C SER A 126 3.04 50.81 -27.23
N SER A 127 2.15 51.19 -28.13
CA SER A 127 1.94 50.70 -29.49
C SER A 127 2.87 51.38 -30.51
N PHE A 128 2.92 50.78 -31.71
CA PHE A 128 3.52 51.21 -32.99
C PHE A 128 5.03 50.89 -33.15
N PHE A 129 5.52 50.39 -34.29
CA PHE A 129 5.00 50.19 -35.66
C PHE A 129 5.47 48.84 -36.20
#